data_AF-A0AA37LD79-F1
#
_entry.id   AF-A0AA37LD79-F1
#
_cell.length_a   1.000
_cell.length_b   1.000
_cell.length_c   1.000
_cell.angle_alpha   90.00
_cell.angle_beta   90.00
_cell.angle_gamma   90.00
#
_symmetry.space_group_name_H-M   'P 1'
#
loop_
_entity.id
_entity.type
_entity.pdbx_description
1 polymer ?
#
loop_
_entity_poly.entity_id
_entity_poly.type
_entity_poly.pdbx_seq_one_letter_code
_entity_poly.pdbx_strand_id
1 'polypeptide(L)'
;MFQLTDLPDTLFLEILSLLTPREIVLHRLVSHASHAALTRPDLSQALLHVFFPRSLECRLLRLLVSPQRRKQPHPPQELRELQRDALPTKAAEAEAEPDWPALFAYVARRYHNLSRATFHSLTKIPILKPSAPLRRFEPWARQLCVDVHLAPLKLADPNWTYADGVLVYPAPSSSFSAGSPRPHSRAPSSSSSTHSSTFPPSSVEPPVLKALDLSSGGESTVPFDWTDKVVRRMRLVEGILIVEWAEARGFHPLNEGEVAHRHFATAFDVRVVSSPLHPLRPSENKPQTNRDVSRGSAVPDDEEDEATRIKAPVVTFRSEWKIHYLGLPILTQDRIFSTHNATHYALFAHQPTRSPWGEDIPLERLVVWSLNGPSPYKPSLDPSSSNRPPSDPGPDVVLRLTNRELDHWDVRQLNTPRLMRLALDTVEHGDEETRRVSGHIFIQEEDHLWSSGPHASENPPARHTVRSVGIPLSGTGPRWVHECGADGDAERSFCPAARSRPCSTAETTWPGKAPCWRHEEFPYLTVAEFVDAGAGVRVCGRRCFTMETVSVSVNGSHGRGHQGDGETSRDTTGAGAVSADKPDAAAETAVRKEVQFEDDMWKTLMKGAALAGDERWVIGEDATGDVSVVRF
;
A
#
# COMPACT_ATOMS: atom_id res chain seq x y z
N MET A 1 7.48 30.25 46.17
CA MET A 1 7.69 28.79 46.21
C MET A 1 7.96 28.38 44.78
N PHE A 2 9.17 27.94 44.45
CA PHE A 2 9.52 27.56 43.07
C PHE A 2 8.82 26.24 42.73
N GLN A 3 8.03 26.23 41.65
CA GLN A 3 7.40 25.04 41.12
C GLN A 3 8.34 24.34 40.13
N LEU A 4 8.17 23.04 39.92
CA LEU A 4 8.96 22.27 38.94
C LEU A 4 8.86 22.86 37.51
N THR A 5 7.73 23.52 37.22
CA THR A 5 7.45 24.21 35.95
C THR A 5 8.20 25.53 35.79
N ASP A 6 8.85 26.03 36.84
CA ASP A 6 9.63 27.28 36.82
C ASP A 6 11.11 27.04 36.48
N LEU A 7 11.50 25.79 36.19
CA LEU A 7 12.86 25.44 35.78
C LEU A 7 13.19 25.99 34.37
N PRO A 8 14.47 26.28 34.07
CA PRO A 8 14.92 26.57 32.72
C PRO A 8 14.51 25.48 31.72
N ASP A 9 14.13 25.87 30.51
CA ASP A 9 13.60 24.96 29.48
C ASP A 9 14.50 23.77 29.16
N THR A 10 15.83 23.96 29.23
CA THR A 10 16.81 22.88 29.02
C THR A 10 16.74 21.81 30.10
N LEU A 11 16.71 22.22 31.38
CA LEU A 11 16.58 21.29 32.51
C LEU A 11 15.20 20.64 32.54
N PHE A 12 14.16 21.40 32.19
CA PHE A 12 12.81 20.85 32.11
C PHE A 12 12.69 19.79 31.01
N LEU A 13 13.26 20.03 29.82
CA LEU A 13 13.34 19.05 28.74
C LEU A 13 14.15 17.81 29.13
N GLU A 14 15.29 17.98 29.80
CA GLU A 14 16.09 16.85 30.31
C GLU A 14 15.29 15.98 31.27
N ILE A 15 14.56 16.58 32.22
CA ILE A 15 13.69 15.84 33.15
C ILE A 15 12.60 15.09 32.38
N LEU A 16 11.93 15.75 31.43
CA LEU A 16 10.88 15.12 30.63
C LEU A 16 11.42 13.99 29.75
N SER A 17 12.68 14.07 29.30
CA SER A 17 13.33 13.02 28.51
C SER A 17 13.51 11.70 29.28
N LEU A 18 13.41 11.73 30.62
CA LEU A 18 13.43 10.55 31.48
C LEU A 18 12.06 9.86 31.59
N LEU A 19 10.98 10.52 31.15
CA LEU A 19 9.64 9.97 31.14
C LEU A 19 9.30 9.38 29.77
N THR A 20 8.36 8.45 29.75
CA THR A 20 7.73 8.02 28.50
C THR A 20 6.83 9.14 27.94
N PRO A 21 6.69 9.26 26.62
CA PRO A 21 5.76 10.24 26.02
C PRO A 21 4.33 10.14 26.54
N ARG A 22 3.88 8.92 26.86
CA ARG A 22 2.57 8.67 27.46
C ARG A 22 2.45 9.27 28.86
N GLU A 23 3.47 9.11 29.70
CA GLU A 23 3.50 9.72 31.03
C GLU A 23 3.47 11.24 30.94
N ILE A 24 4.23 11.85 30.01
CA ILE A 24 4.21 13.30 29.78
C ILE A 24 2.79 13.78 29.43
N VAL A 25 2.10 13.08 28.52
CA VAL A 25 0.71 13.42 28.15
C VAL A 25 -0.24 13.27 29.34
N LEU A 26 -0.11 12.20 30.14
CA LEU A 26 -0.94 11.99 31.33
C LEU A 26 -0.66 13.01 32.44
N HIS A 27 0.58 13.49 32.56
CA HIS A 27 0.96 14.53 33.52
C HIS A 27 0.25 15.87 33.30
N ARG A 28 -0.29 16.11 32.10
CA ARG A 28 -1.18 17.27 31.83
C ARG A 28 -2.42 17.27 32.72
N LEU A 29 -2.83 16.11 33.25
CA LEU A 29 -4.03 15.97 34.09
C LEU A 29 -3.75 16.16 35.60
N VAL A 30 -2.48 16.30 36.01
CA VAL A 30 -2.11 16.30 37.44
C VAL A 30 -2.43 17.63 38.13
N SER A 31 -2.20 18.76 37.46
CA SER A 31 -2.53 20.10 37.98
C SER A 31 -2.63 21.12 36.85
N HIS A 32 -3.30 22.26 37.10
CA HIS A 32 -3.35 23.36 36.13
C HIS A 32 -1.96 23.88 35.74
N ALA A 33 -1.01 23.94 36.68
CA ALA A 33 0.36 24.33 36.40
C ALA A 33 1.07 23.31 35.48
N SER A 34 0.90 22.01 35.74
CA SER A 34 1.46 20.95 34.89
C SER A 34 0.84 20.97 33.49
N HIS A 35 -0.47 21.17 33.40
CA HIS A 35 -1.16 21.34 32.13
C HIS A 35 -0.55 22.51 31.34
N ALA A 36 -0.52 23.71 31.93
CA ALA A 36 0.00 24.91 31.27
C ALA A 36 1.44 24.74 30.78
N ALA A 37 2.31 24.13 31.58
CA ALA A 37 3.70 23.89 31.21
C ALA A 37 3.84 22.86 30.07
N LEU A 38 3.10 21.75 30.13
CA LEU A 38 3.20 20.64 29.17
C LEU A 38 2.35 20.81 27.90
N THR A 39 1.57 21.89 27.82
CA THR A 39 0.88 22.36 26.62
C THR A 39 1.51 23.61 26.02
N ARG A 40 2.74 23.93 26.41
CA ARG A 40 3.56 24.95 25.73
C ARG A 40 3.86 24.51 24.29
N PRO A 41 3.59 25.35 23.28
CA PRO A 41 3.80 25.01 21.87
C PRO A 41 5.26 24.65 21.52
N ASP A 42 6.19 25.51 21.92
CA ASP A 42 7.64 25.36 21.76
C ASP A 42 8.16 24.07 22.41
N LEU A 43 7.72 23.79 23.64
CA LEU A 43 8.07 22.56 24.34
C LEU A 43 7.52 21.32 23.62
N SER A 44 6.26 21.36 23.18
CA SER A 44 5.62 20.23 22.50
C SER A 44 6.30 19.91 21.16
N GLN A 45 6.72 20.95 20.42
CA GLN A 45 7.51 20.81 19.21
C GLN A 45 8.90 20.21 19.51
N ALA A 46 9.59 20.66 20.57
CA ALA A 46 10.86 20.07 20.99
C ALA A 46 10.72 18.60 21.38
N LEU A 47 9.68 18.25 22.15
CA LEU A 47 9.39 16.87 22.56
C LEU A 47 9.10 15.96 21.35
N LEU A 48 8.41 16.46 20.31
CA LEU A 48 8.23 15.73 19.05
C LEU A 48 9.57 15.36 18.41
N HIS A 49 10.51 16.31 18.33
CA HIS A 49 11.85 16.06 17.77
C HIS A 49 12.69 15.09 18.62
N VAL A 50 12.56 15.17 19.95
CA VAL A 50 13.31 14.31 20.89
C VAL A 50 12.79 12.87 20.84
N PHE A 51 11.48 12.66 20.95
CA PHE A 51 10.90 11.32 21.10
C PHE A 51 10.52 10.65 19.78
N PHE A 52 10.17 11.44 18.77
CA PHE A 52 9.63 10.94 17.50
C PHE A 52 10.35 11.52 16.28
N PRO A 53 11.70 11.48 16.21
CA PRO A 53 12.45 12.10 15.12
C PRO A 53 12.18 11.47 13.74
N ARG A 54 11.58 10.27 13.70
CA ARG A 54 11.25 9.53 12.47
C ARG A 54 9.80 9.68 12.02
N SER A 55 8.94 10.27 12.85
CA SER A 55 7.52 10.42 12.50
C SER A 55 7.36 11.29 11.25
N LEU A 56 6.25 11.08 10.56
CA LEU A 56 5.86 11.85 9.38
C LEU A 56 5.87 13.35 9.67
N GLU A 57 5.32 13.76 10.82
CA GLU A 57 5.25 15.15 11.26
C GLU A 57 6.67 15.74 11.38
N CYS A 58 7.57 15.07 12.11
CA CYS A 58 8.95 15.52 12.26
C CYS A 58 9.75 15.52 10.93
N ARG A 59 9.44 14.60 10.01
CA ARG A 59 10.01 14.59 8.67
C ARG A 59 9.55 15.81 7.87
N LEU A 60 8.26 16.10 7.86
CA LEU A 60 7.69 17.27 7.17
C LEU A 60 8.25 18.58 7.74
N LEU A 61 8.40 18.69 9.05
CA LEU A 61 8.94 19.90 9.69
C LEU A 61 10.39 20.19 9.30
N ARG A 62 11.23 19.16 9.20
CA ARG A 62 12.60 19.33 8.72
C ARG A 62 12.64 19.83 7.28
N LEU A 63 11.70 19.40 6.44
CA LEU A 63 11.57 19.89 5.06
C LEU A 63 11.13 21.36 5.00
N LEU A 64 10.30 21.83 5.94
CA LEU A 64 9.84 23.22 5.98
C LEU A 64 10.90 24.21 6.51
N VAL A 65 11.81 23.77 7.38
CA VAL A 65 12.88 24.61 7.96
C VAL A 65 14.10 24.70 7.01
N SER A 66 14.34 23.67 6.20
CA SER A 66 15.49 23.59 5.28
C SER A 66 15.59 24.69 4.18
N PRO A 67 14.50 25.28 3.65
CA PRO A 67 14.57 26.36 2.64
C PRO A 67 15.04 27.70 3.23
N GLN A 68 14.84 27.94 4.53
CA GLN A 68 15.13 29.24 5.14
C GLN A 68 16.63 29.44 5.47
N ARG A 69 17.42 28.35 5.54
CA ARG A 69 18.88 28.42 5.79
C ARG A 69 19.75 28.55 4.54
N ARG A 70 19.20 28.44 3.32
CA ARG A 70 19.98 28.59 2.06
C ARG A 70 19.84 30.01 1.48
N LYS A 71 20.44 31.01 2.13
CA LYS A 71 20.83 32.29 1.50
C LYS A 71 22.37 32.37 1.41
N GLN A 72 22.96 31.61 0.49
CA GLN A 72 24.19 31.90 -0.30
C GLN A 72 24.52 30.68 -1.22
N PRO A 73 25.30 30.87 -2.32
CA PRO A 73 24.89 30.41 -3.64
C PRO A 73 25.33 28.98 -4.03
N HIS A 74 24.55 28.44 -4.97
CA HIS A 74 24.63 27.15 -5.68
C HIS A 74 24.02 25.92 -4.98
N PRO A 75 22.79 25.52 -5.40
CA PRO A 75 22.20 24.23 -5.05
C PRO A 75 22.33 23.20 -6.19
N PRO A 76 22.40 21.89 -5.85
CA PRO A 76 22.02 20.79 -6.73
C PRO A 76 20.49 20.75 -6.95
N GLN A 77 20.07 20.24 -8.11
CA GLN A 77 18.80 20.52 -8.79
C GLN A 77 17.68 19.49 -8.49
N GLU A 78 17.41 19.18 -7.22
CA GLU A 78 16.40 18.16 -6.82
C GLU A 78 15.03 18.74 -6.36
N LEU A 79 14.74 20.02 -6.63
CA LEU A 79 13.47 20.63 -6.20
C LEU A 79 12.87 21.60 -7.22
N ARG A 80 13.25 21.48 -8.49
CA ARG A 80 12.77 22.37 -9.57
C ARG A 80 11.58 21.83 -10.37
N GLU A 81 11.15 20.59 -10.15
CA GLU A 81 10.04 20.00 -10.92
C GLU A 81 8.69 19.96 -10.16
N LEU A 82 8.66 20.20 -8.84
CA LEU A 82 7.40 20.38 -8.09
C LEU A 82 6.84 21.81 -8.13
N GLN A 83 7.50 22.76 -8.82
CA GLN A 83 7.16 24.18 -8.75
C GLN A 83 7.02 24.90 -10.11
N ARG A 84 7.15 24.22 -11.25
CA ARG A 84 7.19 24.93 -12.55
C ARG A 84 5.86 25.14 -13.26
N ASP A 85 4.75 24.56 -12.78
CA ASP A 85 3.41 24.79 -13.37
C ASP A 85 2.39 25.46 -12.43
N ALA A 86 2.84 26.04 -11.30
CA ALA A 86 1.99 26.87 -10.45
C ALA A 86 2.50 28.32 -10.50
N LEU A 87 2.02 29.10 -11.47
CA LEU A 87 2.03 30.55 -11.33
C LEU A 87 1.02 30.92 -10.22
N PRO A 88 1.42 31.40 -9.04
CA PRO A 88 0.48 31.73 -7.99
C PRO A 88 0.06 33.19 -8.14
N THR A 89 -1.19 33.41 -8.52
CA THR A 89 -1.88 34.65 -8.15
C THR A 89 -1.91 34.69 -6.61
N LYS A 90 -1.33 35.75 -6.04
CA LYS A 90 -1.20 36.02 -4.60
C LYS A 90 -2.52 35.79 -3.83
N ALA A 91 -2.64 34.64 -3.19
CA ALA A 91 -3.47 34.41 -2.01
C ALA A 91 -2.98 33.12 -1.34
N ALA A 92 -1.79 33.15 -0.74
CA ALA A 92 -1.42 32.16 0.27
C ALA A 92 -2.28 32.48 1.49
N GLU A 93 -3.42 31.80 1.63
CA GLU A 93 -4.09 31.65 2.92
C GLU A 93 -3.02 31.20 3.91
N ALA A 94 -2.75 32.01 4.94
CA ALA A 94 -1.81 31.67 5.98
C ALA A 94 -2.31 30.39 6.66
N GLU A 95 -1.73 29.23 6.31
CA GLU A 95 -2.09 27.99 7.00
C GLU A 95 -1.84 28.19 8.49
N ALA A 96 -2.90 28.03 9.29
CA ALA A 96 -2.84 28.22 10.74
C ALA A 96 -1.74 27.34 11.33
N GLU A 97 -0.99 27.88 12.28
CA GLU A 97 0.06 27.09 12.96
C GLU A 97 -0.53 25.82 13.58
N PRO A 98 0.13 24.65 13.47
CA PRO A 98 -0.37 23.42 14.07
C PRO A 98 -0.57 23.54 15.59
N ASP A 99 -1.58 22.86 16.12
CA ASP A 99 -1.76 22.67 17.57
C ASP A 99 -0.68 21.70 18.09
N TRP A 100 0.51 22.23 18.38
CA TRP A 100 1.68 21.45 18.80
C TRP A 100 1.41 20.52 19.99
N PRO A 101 0.72 20.96 21.07
CA PRO A 101 0.37 20.09 22.19
C PRO A 101 -0.53 18.92 21.79
N ALA A 102 -1.52 19.15 20.93
CA ALA A 102 -2.38 18.08 20.42
C ALA A 102 -1.62 17.13 19.50
N LEU A 103 -0.76 17.67 18.63
CA LEU A 103 0.07 16.89 17.72
C LEU A 103 1.04 15.96 18.47
N PHE A 104 1.71 16.47 19.52
CA PHE A 104 2.56 15.64 20.39
C PHE A 104 1.77 14.49 21.03
N ALA A 105 0.58 14.77 21.59
CA ALA A 105 -0.26 13.73 22.18
C ALA A 105 -0.75 12.71 21.14
N TYR A 106 -1.06 13.17 19.93
CA TYR A 106 -1.47 12.32 18.81
C TYR A 106 -0.36 11.34 18.41
N VAL A 107 0.86 11.83 18.19
CA VAL A 107 2.02 11.00 17.82
C VAL A 107 2.44 10.08 18.98
N ALA A 108 2.39 10.56 20.22
CA ALA A 108 2.70 9.76 21.40
C ALA A 108 1.76 8.55 21.53
N ARG A 109 0.46 8.74 21.29
CA ARG A 109 -0.52 7.65 21.28
C ARG A 109 -0.27 6.66 20.14
N ARG A 110 -0.01 7.15 18.92
CA ARG A 110 0.29 6.32 17.75
C ARG A 110 1.43 5.35 18.04
N TYR A 111 2.56 5.88 18.51
CA TYR A 111 3.75 5.08 18.80
C TYR A 111 3.59 4.19 20.04
N HIS A 112 2.77 4.59 21.02
CA HIS A 112 2.37 3.69 22.11
C HIS A 112 1.62 2.47 21.57
N ASN A 113 0.65 2.68 20.67
CA ASN A 113 -0.15 1.62 20.07
C ASN A 113 0.69 0.70 19.16
N LEU A 114 1.51 1.28 18.27
CA LEU A 114 2.47 0.53 17.45
C LEU A 114 3.40 -0.34 18.30
N SER A 115 3.95 0.20 19.39
CA SER A 115 4.88 -0.54 20.27
C SER A 115 4.26 -1.72 21.02
N ARG A 116 2.92 -1.80 21.05
CA ARG A 116 2.15 -2.81 21.78
C ARG A 116 1.29 -3.67 20.87
N ALA A 117 1.35 -3.46 19.55
CA ALA A 117 0.43 -4.07 18.59
C ALA A 117 -1.05 -3.88 18.99
N THR A 118 -1.38 -2.69 19.49
CA THR A 118 -2.76 -2.25 19.75
C THR A 118 -3.14 -1.16 18.76
N PHE A 119 -4.42 -0.78 18.73
CA PHE A 119 -4.90 0.27 17.83
C PHE A 119 -5.86 1.21 18.54
N HIS A 120 -5.97 2.43 18.02
CA HIS A 120 -6.88 3.45 18.53
C HIS A 120 -8.30 3.26 17.99
N SER A 121 -8.43 2.96 16.69
CA SER A 121 -9.74 2.79 16.04
C SER A 121 -9.65 1.82 14.86
N LEU A 122 -10.76 1.13 14.59
CA LEU A 122 -10.94 0.27 13.41
C LEU A 122 -12.15 0.78 12.62
N THR A 123 -11.93 1.13 11.36
CA THR A 123 -12.98 1.55 10.42
C THR A 123 -13.14 0.49 9.35
N LYS A 124 -14.39 0.11 9.06
CA LYS A 124 -14.73 -0.81 7.96
C LYS A 124 -15.38 -0.05 6.82
N ILE A 125 -14.89 -0.25 5.61
CA ILE A 125 -15.37 0.41 4.39
C ILE A 125 -15.93 -0.68 3.47
N PRO A 126 -17.25 -0.69 3.26
CA PRO A 126 -17.88 -1.61 2.32
C PRO A 126 -17.40 -1.33 0.89
N ILE A 127 -16.96 -2.37 0.19
CA ILE A 127 -16.51 -2.24 -1.21
C ILE A 127 -17.29 -3.16 -2.14
N LEU A 128 -17.32 -2.80 -3.43
CA LEU A 128 -17.89 -3.64 -4.47
C LEU A 128 -17.11 -4.97 -4.54
N LYS A 129 -17.85 -6.07 -4.40
CA LYS A 129 -17.28 -7.43 -4.51
C LYS A 129 -17.04 -7.80 -5.97
N PRO A 130 -16.07 -8.70 -6.23
CA PRO A 130 -15.84 -9.22 -7.58
C PRO A 130 -17.15 -9.72 -8.21
N SER A 131 -17.50 -9.14 -9.35
CA SER A 131 -18.74 -9.38 -10.09
C SER A 131 -18.51 -9.04 -11.56
N ALA A 132 -19.51 -9.19 -12.43
CA ALA A 132 -19.33 -8.93 -13.87
C ALA A 132 -18.64 -7.59 -14.23
N PRO A 133 -18.94 -6.44 -13.60
CA PRO A 133 -18.23 -5.17 -13.88
C PRO A 133 -16.83 -5.07 -13.26
N LEU A 134 -16.48 -5.96 -12.32
CA LEU A 134 -15.20 -5.97 -11.61
C LEU A 134 -14.67 -7.41 -11.51
N ARG A 135 -13.77 -7.77 -12.43
CA ARG A 135 -13.19 -9.12 -12.51
C ARG A 135 -11.68 -9.06 -12.35
N ARG A 136 -11.17 -9.56 -11.23
CA ARG A 136 -9.72 -9.59 -10.92
C ARG A 136 -8.94 -10.49 -11.88
N PHE A 137 -7.63 -10.29 -11.94
CA PHE A 137 -6.72 -11.33 -12.41
C PHE A 137 -6.50 -12.32 -11.27
N GLU A 138 -6.70 -13.61 -11.54
CA GLU A 138 -6.45 -14.67 -10.56
C GLU A 138 -4.93 -14.81 -10.31
N PRO A 139 -4.50 -15.21 -9.09
CA PRO A 139 -3.12 -15.63 -8.89
C PRO A 139 -2.81 -16.89 -9.71
N TRP A 140 -1.54 -17.31 -9.73
CA TRP A 140 -1.18 -18.62 -10.25
C TRP A 140 -1.90 -19.71 -9.46
N ALA A 141 -2.34 -20.77 -10.14
CA ALA A 141 -2.92 -21.95 -9.52
C ALA A 141 -1.83 -22.79 -8.82
N ARG A 142 -1.20 -22.17 -7.81
CA ARG A 142 -0.13 -22.70 -6.97
C ARG A 142 -0.52 -22.53 -5.51
N GLN A 143 -0.39 -23.60 -4.76
CA GLN A 143 -0.61 -23.65 -3.33
C GLN A 143 0.57 -24.36 -2.66
N LEU A 144 0.69 -24.19 -1.36
CA LEU A 144 1.57 -24.98 -0.52
C LEU A 144 0.81 -26.23 -0.08
N CYS A 145 1.46 -27.39 -0.17
CA CYS A 145 0.92 -28.67 0.27
C CYS A 145 1.97 -29.43 1.08
N VAL A 146 1.64 -29.75 2.34
CA VAL A 146 2.40 -30.67 3.20
C VAL A 146 1.40 -31.61 3.83
N ASP A 147 1.56 -32.91 3.57
CA ASP A 147 0.63 -33.97 3.99
C ASP A 147 -0.83 -33.65 3.58
N VAL A 148 -1.68 -33.32 4.57
CA VAL A 148 -3.10 -32.96 4.37
C VAL A 148 -3.36 -31.46 4.42
N HIS A 149 -2.33 -30.65 4.70
CA HIS A 149 -2.46 -29.22 4.90
C HIS A 149 -2.23 -28.45 3.60
N LEU A 150 -3.20 -27.61 3.25
CA LEU A 150 -3.16 -26.72 2.09
C LEU A 150 -3.17 -25.27 2.54
N ALA A 151 -2.32 -24.45 1.91
CA ALA A 151 -2.31 -23.00 2.11
C ALA A 151 -2.02 -22.27 0.79
N PRO A 152 -2.69 -21.14 0.48
CA PRO A 152 -2.32 -20.34 -0.67
C PRO A 152 -0.85 -19.91 -0.66
N LEU A 153 -0.15 -19.99 -1.79
CA LEU A 153 1.23 -19.48 -1.86
C LEU A 153 1.25 -17.94 -1.92
N LYS A 154 0.30 -17.35 -2.66
CA LYS A 154 0.16 -15.91 -2.86
C LYS A 154 -1.28 -15.48 -2.56
N LEU A 155 -1.44 -14.30 -1.95
CA LEU A 155 -2.75 -13.66 -1.82
C LEU A 155 -3.20 -13.05 -3.14
N ALA A 156 -4.51 -12.92 -3.34
CA ALA A 156 -5.07 -12.24 -4.50
C ALA A 156 -4.72 -10.74 -4.48
N ASP A 157 -4.68 -10.12 -5.66
CA ASP A 157 -4.56 -8.67 -5.74
C ASP A 157 -5.82 -8.00 -5.17
N PRO A 158 -5.67 -6.90 -4.40
CA PRO A 158 -6.80 -6.19 -3.83
C PRO A 158 -7.63 -5.47 -4.91
N ASN A 159 -8.92 -5.31 -4.64
CA ASN A 159 -9.80 -4.44 -5.43
C ASN A 159 -9.65 -2.97 -5.09
N TRP A 160 -8.79 -2.64 -4.14
CA TRP A 160 -8.53 -1.30 -3.63
C TRP A 160 -7.03 -1.05 -3.71
N THR A 161 -6.64 0.21 -3.63
CA THR A 161 -5.23 0.61 -3.63
C THR A 161 -5.03 1.77 -2.69
N TYR A 162 -3.84 1.85 -2.10
CA TYR A 162 -3.47 2.90 -1.17
C TYR A 162 -2.09 3.46 -1.48
N ALA A 163 -1.96 4.77 -1.49
CA ALA A 163 -0.67 5.46 -1.44
C ALA A 163 -0.85 6.86 -0.83
N ASP A 164 0.19 7.36 -0.16
CA ASP A 164 0.30 8.75 0.30
C ASP A 164 -0.91 9.25 1.11
N GLY A 165 -1.57 8.37 1.86
CA GLY A 165 -2.75 8.71 2.66
C GLY A 165 -4.09 8.61 1.95
N VAL A 166 -4.12 8.31 0.65
CA VAL A 166 -5.35 8.13 -0.12
C VAL A 166 -5.64 6.65 -0.33
N LEU A 167 -6.85 6.23 0.05
CA LEU A 167 -7.42 4.94 -0.29
C LEU A 167 -8.37 5.10 -1.48
N VAL A 168 -8.11 4.37 -2.57
CA VAL A 168 -9.02 4.29 -3.71
C VAL A 168 -9.69 2.92 -3.72
N TYR A 169 -11.02 2.91 -3.82
CA TYR A 169 -11.80 1.68 -3.75
C TYR A 169 -13.09 1.76 -4.59
N PRO A 170 -13.62 0.61 -5.04
CA PRO A 170 -14.86 0.55 -5.78
C PRO A 170 -16.03 0.52 -4.82
N ALA A 171 -17.01 1.38 -5.05
CA ALA A 171 -18.23 1.46 -4.26
C ALA A 171 -19.45 1.15 -5.12
N PRO A 172 -20.49 0.52 -4.56
CA PRO A 172 -21.78 0.50 -5.22
C PRO A 172 -22.27 1.94 -5.39
N SER A 173 -22.92 2.20 -6.51
CA SER A 173 -23.62 3.45 -6.80
C SER A 173 -24.60 3.70 -5.68
N SER A 174 -24.48 4.85 -5.00
CA SER A 174 -25.32 5.18 -3.87
C SER A 174 -26.75 5.44 -4.34
N SER A 175 -27.62 4.42 -4.36
CA SER A 175 -29.04 4.68 -4.16
C SER A 175 -29.17 5.24 -2.74
N PHE A 176 -29.69 6.46 -2.62
CA PHE A 176 -30.12 7.06 -1.35
C PHE A 176 -30.61 5.99 -0.35
N SER A 177 -30.05 6.02 0.86
CA SER A 177 -30.35 5.15 2.00
C SER A 177 -31.80 4.63 2.02
N ALA A 178 -32.02 3.40 1.52
CA ALA A 178 -33.27 2.69 1.76
C ALA A 178 -33.25 2.18 3.20
N GLY A 179 -34.10 2.80 4.03
CA GLY A 179 -34.26 2.46 5.43
C GLY A 179 -34.56 0.98 5.67
N SER A 180 -34.16 0.54 6.86
CA SER A 180 -34.38 -0.78 7.47
C SER A 180 -35.71 -1.46 7.06
N PRO A 181 -35.71 -2.77 6.77
CA PRO A 181 -36.94 -3.51 6.54
C PRO A 181 -37.67 -3.73 7.87
N ARG A 182 -38.91 -3.25 8.00
CA ARG A 182 -39.84 -3.71 9.03
C ARG A 182 -40.59 -4.95 8.52
N PRO A 183 -40.83 -5.97 9.36
CA PRO A 183 -41.53 -7.18 8.96
C PRO A 183 -43.02 -7.02 9.24
N HIS A 184 -43.88 -7.08 8.21
CA HIS A 184 -45.29 -7.41 8.43
C HIS A 184 -45.83 -8.36 7.36
N SER A 185 -46.28 -9.49 7.88
CA SER A 185 -47.05 -10.55 7.24
C SER A 185 -48.43 -10.05 6.81
N ARG A 186 -48.85 -10.38 5.58
CA ARG A 186 -50.15 -11.01 5.26
C ARG A 186 -50.25 -11.37 3.79
N ALA A 187 -50.55 -12.64 3.53
CA ALA A 187 -51.22 -13.13 2.32
C ALA A 187 -52.68 -13.51 2.70
N PRO A 188 -53.56 -13.96 1.79
CA PRO A 188 -53.52 -13.96 0.32
C PRO A 188 -54.82 -13.42 -0.33
N SER A 189 -54.81 -13.17 -1.65
CA SER A 189 -55.92 -13.57 -2.53
C SER A 189 -55.49 -13.67 -3.99
N SER A 190 -56.00 -14.70 -4.63
CA SER A 190 -55.73 -15.19 -5.97
C SER A 190 -56.55 -14.48 -7.04
N SER A 191 -55.92 -14.10 -8.15
CA SER A 191 -56.53 -14.23 -9.48
C SER A 191 -55.45 -14.28 -10.57
N SER A 192 -55.72 -15.15 -11.52
CA SER A 192 -54.92 -15.56 -12.66
C SER A 192 -54.96 -14.56 -13.81
N SER A 193 -53.81 -14.22 -14.39
CA SER A 193 -53.70 -13.86 -15.81
C SER A 193 -52.27 -14.09 -16.34
N THR A 194 -52.19 -14.98 -17.33
CA THR A 194 -51.07 -15.23 -18.23
C THR A 194 -50.78 -13.99 -19.08
N HIS A 195 -49.57 -13.42 -19.03
CA HIS A 195 -48.92 -12.72 -20.16
C HIS A 195 -47.41 -12.51 -19.92
N SER A 196 -46.61 -13.01 -20.88
CA SER A 196 -45.26 -12.59 -21.30
C SER A 196 -44.35 -11.88 -20.29
N SER A 197 -43.40 -12.60 -19.71
CA SER A 197 -42.27 -12.04 -18.95
C SER A 197 -41.26 -11.34 -19.86
N THR A 198 -41.46 -10.05 -20.07
CA THR A 198 -40.37 -9.14 -20.43
C THR A 198 -39.91 -8.50 -19.14
N PHE A 199 -38.80 -8.98 -18.57
CA PHE A 199 -38.17 -8.31 -17.43
C PHE A 199 -37.72 -6.91 -17.88
N PRO A 200 -38.12 -5.82 -17.21
CA PRO A 200 -37.45 -4.55 -17.41
C PRO A 200 -36.03 -4.68 -16.85
N PRO A 201 -34.99 -4.13 -17.50
CA PRO A 201 -33.69 -4.03 -16.85
C PRO A 201 -33.88 -3.10 -15.65
N SER A 202 -33.76 -3.63 -14.44
CA SER A 202 -33.55 -2.79 -13.27
C SER A 202 -32.33 -1.93 -13.57
N SER A 203 -32.53 -0.62 -13.73
CA SER A 203 -31.47 0.37 -13.99
C SER A 203 -30.62 0.51 -12.72
N VAL A 204 -29.78 -0.48 -12.47
CA VAL A 204 -28.73 -0.39 -11.47
C VAL A 204 -27.71 0.58 -12.04
N GLU A 205 -27.59 1.76 -11.44
CA GLU A 205 -26.56 2.73 -11.81
C GLU A 205 -25.18 2.04 -11.82
N PRO A 206 -24.28 2.37 -12.75
CA PRO A 206 -22.97 1.74 -12.82
C PRO A 206 -22.15 2.06 -11.57
N PRO A 207 -21.35 1.11 -11.05
CA PRO A 207 -20.50 1.36 -9.89
C PRO A 207 -19.56 2.54 -10.07
N VAL A 208 -19.05 3.08 -8.97
CA VAL A 208 -18.13 4.23 -8.97
C VAL A 208 -16.84 3.89 -8.23
N LEU A 209 -15.75 4.56 -8.63
CA LEU A 209 -14.50 4.55 -7.89
C LEU A 209 -14.47 5.77 -6.96
N LYS A 210 -14.19 5.53 -5.67
CA LYS A 210 -14.05 6.57 -4.65
C LYS A 210 -12.60 6.71 -4.24
N ALA A 211 -12.16 7.94 -3.97
CA ALA A 211 -10.87 8.27 -3.39
C ALA A 211 -11.09 8.96 -2.04
N LEU A 212 -10.65 8.30 -0.96
CA LEU A 212 -10.78 8.73 0.43
C LEU A 212 -9.42 9.12 1.00
N ASP A 213 -9.30 10.35 1.48
CA ASP A 213 -8.16 10.78 2.29
C ASP A 213 -8.35 10.35 3.74
N LEU A 214 -7.50 9.44 4.21
CA LEU A 214 -7.57 8.89 5.57
C LEU A 214 -7.16 9.90 6.66
N SER A 215 -6.50 11.00 6.28
CA SER A 215 -6.11 12.06 7.22
C SER A 215 -7.29 12.96 7.57
N SER A 216 -8.03 13.42 6.55
CA SER A 216 -9.15 14.36 6.67
C SER A 216 -10.54 13.72 6.62
N GLY A 217 -10.64 12.43 6.30
CA GLY A 217 -11.93 11.77 6.05
C GLY A 217 -12.63 12.23 4.77
N GLY A 218 -12.00 13.12 3.99
CA GLY A 218 -12.58 13.66 2.77
C GLY A 218 -12.60 12.66 1.62
N GLU A 219 -13.72 12.61 0.92
CA GLU A 219 -13.97 11.65 -0.14
C GLU A 219 -14.38 12.34 -1.44
N SER A 220 -13.88 11.82 -2.54
CA SER A 220 -14.20 12.28 -3.91
C SER A 220 -14.49 11.09 -4.81
N THR A 221 -15.25 11.32 -5.89
CA THR A 221 -15.46 10.31 -6.93
C THR A 221 -14.38 10.46 -8.01
N VAL A 222 -13.70 9.38 -8.35
CA VAL A 222 -12.76 9.34 -9.47
C VAL A 222 -13.56 9.50 -10.77
N PRO A 223 -13.18 10.40 -11.70
CA PRO A 223 -13.91 10.65 -12.95
C PRO A 223 -13.66 9.52 -13.98
N PHE A 224 -13.98 8.29 -13.60
CA PHE A 224 -13.90 7.08 -14.42
C PHE A 224 -15.31 6.59 -14.73
N ASP A 225 -15.68 6.62 -16.01
CA ASP A 225 -16.95 6.06 -16.47
C ASP A 225 -16.84 4.53 -16.57
N TRP A 226 -17.62 3.83 -15.75
CA TRP A 226 -17.64 2.36 -15.72
C TRP A 226 -18.54 1.75 -16.80
N THR A 227 -19.30 2.55 -17.53
CA THR A 227 -20.26 2.08 -18.52
C THR A 227 -19.58 1.26 -19.61
N ASP A 228 -20.11 0.05 -19.88
CA ASP A 228 -19.55 -0.91 -20.85
C ASP A 228 -18.08 -1.31 -20.60
N LYS A 229 -17.58 -1.17 -19.36
CA LYS A 229 -16.23 -1.57 -18.96
C LYS A 229 -16.24 -2.67 -17.91
N VAL A 230 -15.29 -3.59 -18.03
CA VAL A 230 -14.93 -4.56 -17.01
C VAL A 230 -13.61 -4.12 -16.41
N VAL A 231 -13.64 -3.60 -15.18
CA VAL A 231 -12.41 -3.24 -14.46
C VAL A 231 -11.70 -4.51 -14.03
N ARG A 232 -10.39 -4.53 -14.27
CA ARG A 232 -9.51 -5.67 -14.03
C ARG A 232 -8.59 -5.46 -12.82
N ARG A 233 -8.09 -4.23 -12.65
CA ARG A 233 -7.16 -3.85 -11.58
C ARG A 233 -7.12 -2.33 -11.41
N MET A 234 -6.77 -1.86 -10.22
CA MET A 234 -6.42 -0.47 -9.96
C MET A 234 -5.15 -0.38 -9.11
N ARG A 235 -4.28 0.60 -9.38
CA ARG A 235 -3.05 0.84 -8.61
C ARG A 235 -2.79 2.33 -8.49
N LEU A 236 -2.55 2.81 -7.28
CA LEU A 236 -2.13 4.16 -6.97
C LEU A 236 -0.68 4.09 -6.47
N VAL A 237 0.22 4.80 -7.14
CA VAL A 237 1.64 4.94 -6.79
C VAL A 237 2.09 6.34 -7.18
N GLU A 238 2.80 7.03 -6.28
CA GLU A 238 3.40 8.36 -6.54
C GLU A 238 2.39 9.37 -7.13
N GLY A 239 1.18 9.42 -6.55
CA GLY A 239 0.12 10.32 -7.00
C GLY A 239 -0.52 9.98 -8.36
N ILE A 240 -0.15 8.87 -9.02
CA ILE A 240 -0.78 8.42 -10.26
C ILE A 240 -1.63 7.19 -9.99
N LEU A 241 -2.94 7.30 -10.21
CA LEU A 241 -3.89 6.18 -10.21
C LEU A 241 -4.02 5.61 -11.62
N ILE A 242 -3.70 4.33 -11.81
CA ILE A 242 -3.95 3.60 -13.05
C ILE A 242 -5.09 2.60 -12.84
N VAL A 243 -6.11 2.68 -13.70
CA VAL A 243 -7.22 1.72 -13.78
C VAL A 243 -7.07 0.90 -15.05
N GLU A 244 -6.89 -0.41 -14.90
CA GLU A 244 -6.83 -1.37 -16.00
C GLU A 244 -8.22 -1.94 -16.25
N TRP A 245 -8.66 -1.90 -17.50
CA TRP A 245 -10.01 -2.32 -17.85
C TRP A 245 -10.08 -2.91 -19.25
N ALA A 246 -11.13 -3.70 -19.48
CA ALA A 246 -11.46 -4.29 -20.77
C ALA A 246 -12.85 -3.85 -21.20
N GLU A 247 -13.11 -3.79 -22.49
CA GLU A 247 -14.47 -3.60 -22.99
C GLU A 247 -15.37 -4.77 -22.59
N ALA A 248 -16.58 -4.49 -22.13
CA ALA A 248 -17.54 -5.53 -21.78
C ALA A 248 -17.98 -6.33 -23.02
N ARG A 249 -18.09 -5.64 -24.17
CA ARG A 249 -18.37 -6.28 -25.45
C ARG A 249 -17.10 -6.88 -26.04
N GLY A 250 -17.21 -8.10 -26.54
CA GLY A 250 -16.13 -8.75 -27.26
C GLY A 250 -15.84 -8.08 -28.60
N PHE A 251 -14.57 -8.03 -28.97
CA PHE A 251 -14.07 -7.38 -30.18
C PHE A 251 -14.00 -8.32 -31.37
N HIS A 252 -13.41 -9.52 -31.22
CA HIS A 252 -13.44 -10.57 -32.25
C HIS A 252 -13.31 -11.97 -31.63
N PRO A 253 -13.89 -13.01 -32.25
CA PRO A 253 -13.80 -14.38 -31.74
C PRO A 253 -12.38 -14.93 -31.85
N LEU A 254 -11.94 -15.67 -30.84
CA LEU A 254 -10.68 -16.42 -30.83
C LEU A 254 -10.89 -17.87 -31.26
N ASN A 255 -12.02 -18.47 -30.85
CA ASN A 255 -12.49 -19.80 -31.23
C ASN A 255 -14.01 -19.88 -30.99
N GLU A 256 -14.61 -21.07 -31.07
CA GLU A 256 -16.06 -21.28 -30.93
C GLU A 256 -16.64 -20.88 -29.55
N GLY A 257 -15.80 -20.70 -28.53
CA GLY A 257 -16.24 -20.38 -27.15
C GLY A 257 -15.63 -19.12 -26.53
N GLU A 258 -14.61 -18.52 -27.15
CA GLU A 258 -13.82 -17.43 -26.56
C GLU A 258 -13.79 -16.20 -27.46
N VAL A 259 -13.87 -15.03 -26.85
CA VAL A 259 -13.84 -13.74 -27.54
C VAL A 259 -12.76 -12.86 -26.94
N ALA A 260 -11.96 -12.23 -27.79
CA ALA A 260 -10.98 -11.24 -27.36
C ALA A 260 -11.68 -9.92 -27.05
N HIS A 261 -11.32 -9.29 -25.93
CA HIS A 261 -11.78 -7.96 -25.55
C HIS A 261 -10.62 -6.98 -25.70
N ARG A 262 -10.86 -5.73 -26.11
CA ARG A 262 -9.78 -4.72 -26.09
C ARG A 262 -9.49 -4.33 -24.65
N HIS A 263 -8.20 -4.28 -24.29
CA HIS A 263 -7.73 -3.88 -22.95
C HIS A 263 -7.03 -2.54 -23.00
N PHE A 264 -7.32 -1.72 -22.00
CA PHE A 264 -6.79 -0.37 -21.85
C PHE A 264 -6.33 -0.14 -20.41
N ALA A 265 -5.48 0.87 -20.25
CA ALA A 265 -5.19 1.47 -18.96
C ALA A 265 -5.55 2.96 -19.06
N THR A 266 -6.15 3.47 -17.99
CA THR A 266 -6.49 4.88 -17.82
C THR A 266 -5.79 5.41 -16.58
N ALA A 267 -4.98 6.46 -16.74
CA ALA A 267 -4.26 7.12 -15.67
C ALA A 267 -4.99 8.38 -15.20
N PHE A 268 -4.91 8.67 -13.90
CA PHE A 268 -5.41 9.87 -13.25
C PHE A 268 -4.32 10.42 -12.32
N ASP A 269 -4.18 11.74 -12.28
CA ASP A 269 -3.40 12.40 -11.23
C ASP A 269 -4.28 12.56 -9.98
N VAL A 270 -3.75 12.17 -8.82
CA VAL A 270 -4.41 12.23 -7.51
C VAL A 270 -3.61 13.17 -6.62
N ARG A 271 -4.26 14.23 -6.13
CA ARG A 271 -3.64 15.22 -5.23
C ARG A 271 -4.39 15.26 -3.90
N VAL A 272 -3.65 15.10 -2.82
CA VAL A 272 -4.16 15.27 -1.44
C VAL A 272 -4.18 16.76 -1.11
N VAL A 273 -5.28 17.23 -0.55
CA VAL A 273 -5.44 18.64 -0.16
C VAL A 273 -5.18 18.84 1.34
N SER A 274 -5.25 17.78 2.15
CA SER A 274 -5.02 17.83 3.60
C SER A 274 -3.52 17.82 3.97
N SER A 275 -3.22 18.42 5.12
CA SER A 275 -1.88 18.42 5.71
C SER A 275 -1.82 17.43 6.88
N PRO A 276 -0.82 16.54 6.96
CA PRO A 276 -0.62 15.67 8.11
C PRO A 276 -0.31 16.40 9.42
N LEU A 277 0.03 17.69 9.38
CA LEU A 277 0.30 18.52 10.56
C LEU A 277 -0.98 18.96 11.30
N HIS A 278 -2.16 18.78 10.67
CA HIS A 278 -3.46 19.17 11.21
C HIS A 278 -4.39 17.93 11.29
N PRO A 279 -4.08 16.94 12.14
CA PRO A 279 -4.91 15.76 12.27
C PRO A 279 -6.30 16.09 12.84
N LEU A 280 -7.34 15.43 12.32
CA LEU A 280 -8.72 15.54 12.82
C LEU A 280 -8.82 15.25 14.32
N ARG A 281 -9.65 16.01 15.03
CA ARG A 281 -9.91 15.80 16.46
C ARG A 281 -10.80 14.54 16.66
N PRO A 282 -10.61 13.75 17.73
CA PRO A 282 -11.35 12.50 17.97
C PRO A 282 -12.89 12.63 18.04
N SER A 283 -13.43 13.83 18.24
CA SER A 283 -14.88 14.06 18.36
C SER A 283 -15.64 13.96 17.03
N GLU A 284 -14.95 14.05 15.90
CA GLU A 284 -15.56 14.06 14.56
C GLU A 284 -15.67 12.65 13.93
N ASN A 285 -15.12 11.62 14.59
CA ASN A 285 -15.14 10.22 14.11
C ASN A 285 -16.50 9.50 14.24
N LYS A 286 -17.60 10.21 14.53
CA LYS A 286 -18.92 9.59 14.57
C LYS A 286 -19.60 9.78 13.22
N PRO A 287 -19.96 8.70 12.48
CA PRO A 287 -20.84 8.84 11.34
C PRO A 287 -22.11 9.53 11.86
N GLN A 288 -22.56 10.59 11.17
CA GLN A 288 -23.80 11.28 11.49
C GLN A 288 -24.97 10.29 11.36
N THR A 289 -25.32 9.62 12.46
CA THR A 289 -26.57 8.89 12.59
C THR A 289 -27.66 9.94 12.77
N ASN A 290 -28.58 10.02 11.81
CA ASN A 290 -29.79 10.85 11.82
C ASN A 290 -30.39 10.91 13.23
N ARG A 291 -30.23 12.05 13.89
CA ARG A 291 -31.02 12.40 15.07
C ARG A 291 -32.10 13.37 14.63
N ASP A 292 -33.34 12.92 14.81
CA ASP A 292 -34.56 13.68 14.61
C ASP A 292 -34.46 15.08 15.23
N VAL A 293 -34.66 16.08 14.38
CA VAL A 293 -34.89 17.47 14.77
C VAL A 293 -36.32 17.57 15.28
N SER A 294 -36.48 17.78 16.59
CA SER A 294 -37.70 18.35 17.16
C SER A 294 -37.47 18.89 18.57
N ARG A 295 -36.99 20.14 18.67
CA ARG A 295 -37.66 21.26 19.37
C ARG A 295 -36.72 22.45 19.48
N GLY A 296 -37.20 23.59 19.01
CA GLY A 296 -36.41 24.80 18.80
C GLY A 296 -35.98 25.54 20.06
N SER A 297 -34.93 26.33 19.87
CA SER A 297 -34.73 27.61 20.54
C SER A 297 -33.83 28.46 19.63
N ALA A 298 -34.24 29.70 19.40
CA ALA A 298 -33.63 30.64 18.46
C ALA A 298 -32.42 31.36 19.06
N VAL A 299 -31.28 31.34 18.37
CA VAL A 299 -30.08 32.21 18.53
C VAL A 299 -29.36 32.25 17.16
N PRO A 300 -28.75 33.38 16.72
CA PRO A 300 -28.58 33.69 15.30
C PRO A 300 -27.29 33.14 14.67
N ASP A 301 -27.38 32.89 13.36
CA ASP A 301 -26.36 32.89 12.30
C ASP A 301 -24.89 32.84 12.72
N ASP A 302 -24.41 31.62 12.98
CA ASP A 302 -23.02 31.20 12.80
C ASP A 302 -23.01 30.03 11.78
N GLU A 303 -23.44 30.28 10.53
CA GLU A 303 -23.34 29.30 9.43
C GLU A 303 -21.95 29.30 8.74
N GLU A 304 -20.94 29.95 9.32
CA GLU A 304 -19.61 30.08 8.72
C GLU A 304 -18.53 29.10 9.24
N ASP A 305 -18.77 28.27 10.27
CA ASP A 305 -17.68 27.47 10.89
C ASP A 305 -17.79 25.92 10.77
N GLU A 306 -18.93 25.34 10.40
CA GLU A 306 -19.08 23.87 10.22
C GLU A 306 -18.53 23.39 8.84
N ALA A 307 -18.22 24.33 7.96
CA ALA A 307 -17.62 24.14 6.65
C ALA A 307 -16.10 24.39 6.66
N THR A 308 -15.43 24.10 7.78
CA THR A 308 -13.97 23.94 7.84
C THR A 308 -13.58 22.73 6.99
N ARG A 309 -13.53 23.02 5.68
CA ARG A 309 -13.45 22.17 4.49
C ARG A 309 -12.91 20.76 4.77
N ILE A 310 -13.80 19.77 4.74
CA ILE A 310 -13.41 18.39 4.44
C ILE A 310 -12.67 18.41 3.09
N LYS A 311 -11.34 18.40 3.16
CA LYS A 311 -10.42 18.56 2.03
C LYS A 311 -10.31 17.23 1.27
N ALA A 312 -11.34 16.93 0.47
CA ALA A 312 -11.38 15.72 -0.36
C ALA A 312 -10.22 15.69 -1.38
N PRO A 313 -9.72 14.49 -1.77
CA PRO A 313 -8.75 14.36 -2.84
C PRO A 313 -9.23 14.98 -4.15
N VAL A 314 -8.33 15.58 -4.92
CA VAL A 314 -8.60 16.03 -6.29
C VAL A 314 -8.06 14.98 -7.25
N VAL A 315 -8.95 14.43 -8.09
CA VAL A 315 -8.60 13.40 -9.08
C VAL A 315 -8.88 13.91 -10.49
N THR A 316 -7.85 13.99 -11.33
CA THR A 316 -7.96 14.51 -12.70
C THR A 316 -7.49 13.48 -13.73
N PHE A 317 -8.22 13.34 -14.82
CA PHE A 317 -7.83 12.46 -15.92
C PHE A 317 -6.46 12.88 -16.48
N ARG A 318 -5.56 11.91 -16.64
CA ARG A 318 -4.21 12.12 -17.17
C ARG A 318 -4.06 11.61 -18.59
N SER A 319 -4.33 10.32 -18.84
CA SER A 319 -4.09 9.66 -20.14
C SER A 319 -4.82 8.33 -20.25
N GLU A 320 -5.02 7.85 -21.47
CA GLU A 320 -5.51 6.49 -21.75
C GLU A 320 -4.71 5.85 -22.90
N TRP A 321 -4.36 4.57 -22.76
CA TRP A 321 -3.65 3.83 -23.79
C TRP A 321 -4.09 2.37 -23.86
N LYS A 322 -3.90 1.76 -25.03
CA LYS A 322 -4.18 0.35 -25.27
C LYS A 322 -3.02 -0.50 -24.73
N ILE A 323 -3.31 -1.42 -23.80
CA ILE A 323 -2.28 -2.24 -23.14
C ILE A 323 -2.06 -3.60 -23.82
N HIS A 324 -3.01 -4.03 -24.66
CA HIS A 324 -2.87 -5.26 -25.45
C HIS A 324 -3.35 -5.08 -26.89
N TYR A 325 -2.49 -5.33 -27.88
CA TYR A 325 -2.75 -5.00 -29.29
C TYR A 325 -3.90 -5.80 -29.92
N LEU A 326 -4.01 -7.10 -29.66
CA LEU A 326 -5.13 -7.94 -30.15
C LEU A 326 -6.30 -8.01 -29.17
N GLY A 327 -6.14 -7.47 -27.96
CA GLY A 327 -7.05 -7.79 -26.87
C GLY A 327 -6.78 -9.17 -26.25
N LEU A 328 -7.45 -9.45 -25.13
CA LEU A 328 -7.34 -10.69 -24.37
C LEU A 328 -8.74 -11.11 -23.94
N PRO A 329 -9.02 -12.41 -23.84
CA PRO A 329 -10.30 -12.86 -23.28
C PRO A 329 -10.33 -12.56 -21.77
N ILE A 330 -11.54 -12.40 -21.23
CA ILE A 330 -11.75 -12.13 -19.80
C ILE A 330 -11.94 -13.47 -19.07
N LEU A 331 -10.90 -14.30 -19.14
CA LEU A 331 -10.85 -15.64 -18.55
C LEU A 331 -9.94 -15.68 -17.32
N THR A 332 -10.05 -16.76 -16.57
CA THR A 332 -9.21 -17.03 -15.39
C THR A 332 -7.88 -17.67 -15.76
N GLN A 333 -7.56 -17.88 -17.05
CA GLN A 333 -6.32 -18.53 -17.50
C GLN A 333 -5.27 -17.51 -17.97
N ASP A 334 -5.68 -16.43 -18.65
CA ASP A 334 -4.79 -15.33 -19.01
C ASP A 334 -4.40 -14.54 -17.76
N ARG A 335 -3.09 -14.29 -17.60
CA ARG A 335 -2.58 -13.47 -16.51
C ARG A 335 -1.99 -12.18 -17.03
N ILE A 336 -2.22 -11.12 -16.26
CA ILE A 336 -1.54 -9.85 -16.41
C ILE A 336 -0.96 -9.45 -15.06
N PHE A 337 0.32 -9.15 -15.06
CA PHE A 337 1.03 -8.51 -13.96
C PHE A 337 1.40 -7.12 -14.40
N SER A 338 1.24 -6.15 -13.51
CA SER A 338 1.53 -4.76 -13.83
C SER A 338 2.03 -4.02 -12.61
N THR A 339 2.81 -2.97 -12.87
CA THR A 339 3.36 -2.06 -11.88
C THR A 339 3.63 -0.71 -12.54
N HIS A 340 3.74 0.35 -11.75
CA HIS A 340 4.09 1.67 -12.25
C HIS A 340 4.77 2.51 -11.18
N ASN A 341 5.42 3.57 -11.63
CA ASN A 341 5.87 4.70 -10.82
C ASN A 341 5.40 6.00 -11.50
N ALA A 342 5.90 7.16 -11.09
CA ALA A 342 5.53 8.44 -11.68
C ALA A 342 5.87 8.56 -13.18
N THR A 343 6.79 7.75 -13.69
CA THR A 343 7.40 7.91 -15.02
C THR A 343 7.09 6.78 -15.99
N HIS A 344 6.85 5.57 -15.50
CA HIS A 344 6.70 4.37 -16.32
C HIS A 344 5.57 3.48 -15.83
N TYR A 345 4.91 2.82 -16.78
CA TYR A 345 3.97 1.73 -16.54
C TYR A 345 4.50 0.47 -17.21
N ALA A 346 4.49 -0.65 -16.50
CA ALA A 346 4.95 -1.92 -17.01
C ALA A 346 3.87 -2.99 -16.90
N LEU A 347 3.85 -3.88 -17.90
CA LEU A 347 2.92 -4.99 -17.99
C LEU A 347 3.61 -6.24 -18.50
N PHE A 348 3.44 -7.34 -17.77
CA PHE A 348 3.75 -8.70 -18.20
C PHE A 348 2.45 -9.45 -18.45
N ALA A 349 2.23 -9.95 -19.67
CA ALA A 349 1.10 -10.82 -19.99
C ALA A 349 1.58 -12.25 -20.24
N HIS A 350 0.85 -13.21 -19.68
CA HIS A 350 1.00 -14.63 -19.93
C HIS A 350 -0.32 -15.17 -20.47
N GLN A 351 -0.27 -15.75 -21.65
CA GLN A 351 -1.41 -16.36 -22.31
C GLN A 351 -1.10 -17.85 -22.50
N PRO A 352 -1.94 -18.74 -21.95
CA PRO A 352 -1.77 -20.17 -22.17
C PRO A 352 -1.98 -20.51 -23.63
N THR A 353 -1.49 -21.68 -24.01
CA THR A 353 -1.71 -22.26 -25.33
C THR A 353 -3.19 -22.50 -25.57
N ARG A 354 -3.69 -21.97 -26.68
CA ARG A 354 -5.06 -22.21 -27.17
C ARG A 354 -5.12 -23.20 -28.33
N SER A 355 -3.98 -23.80 -28.68
CA SER A 355 -3.93 -24.86 -29.68
C SER A 355 -4.68 -26.09 -29.13
N PRO A 356 -5.68 -26.61 -29.87
CA PRO A 356 -6.37 -27.84 -29.50
C PRO A 356 -5.43 -29.05 -29.35
N TRP A 357 -4.25 -28.97 -29.96
CA TRP A 357 -3.27 -30.04 -30.02
C TRP A 357 -2.24 -29.98 -28.88
N GLY A 358 -2.22 -28.90 -28.09
CA GLY A 358 -1.36 -28.75 -26.92
C GLY A 358 0.14 -28.64 -27.22
N GLU A 359 0.53 -28.48 -28.49
CA GLU A 359 1.93 -28.49 -28.92
C GLU A 359 2.64 -27.14 -28.72
N ASP A 360 1.88 -26.03 -28.60
CA ASP A 360 2.49 -24.71 -28.48
C ASP A 360 2.87 -24.37 -27.03
N ILE A 361 3.88 -23.52 -26.90
CA ILE A 361 4.33 -22.93 -25.64
C ILE A 361 3.51 -21.65 -25.36
N PRO A 362 3.24 -21.29 -24.08
CA PRO A 362 2.58 -20.04 -23.74
C PRO A 362 3.17 -18.81 -24.43
N LEU A 363 2.29 -17.87 -24.78
CA LEU A 363 2.68 -16.58 -25.31
C LEU A 363 2.90 -15.62 -24.13
N GLU A 364 4.11 -15.11 -24.05
CA GLU A 364 4.55 -14.20 -23.00
C GLU A 364 5.06 -12.90 -23.62
N ARG A 365 4.77 -11.80 -22.92
CA ARG A 365 5.26 -10.49 -23.32
C ARG A 365 5.45 -9.58 -22.12
N LEU A 366 6.53 -8.82 -22.14
CA LEU A 366 6.76 -7.69 -21.25
C LEU A 366 6.74 -6.41 -22.08
N VAL A 367 5.95 -5.44 -21.67
CA VAL A 367 5.90 -4.13 -22.33
C VAL A 367 5.99 -3.06 -21.26
N VAL A 368 6.85 -2.07 -21.49
CA VAL A 368 6.98 -0.90 -20.63
C VAL A 368 6.66 0.34 -21.45
N TRP A 369 5.82 1.19 -20.89
CA TRP A 369 5.47 2.49 -21.43
C TRP A 369 6.10 3.59 -20.57
N SER A 370 6.62 4.63 -21.20
CA SER A 370 6.81 5.91 -20.50
C SER A 370 5.47 6.61 -20.38
N LEU A 371 5.21 7.21 -19.22
CA LEU A 371 4.00 7.95 -18.90
C LEU A 371 4.09 9.44 -19.26
N ASN A 372 5.21 9.87 -19.85
CA ASN A 372 5.46 11.19 -20.44
C ASN A 372 4.64 12.32 -19.80
N GLY A 373 3.80 13.00 -20.60
CA GLY A 373 2.89 14.05 -20.20
C GLY A 373 1.43 13.61 -20.32
N PRO A 374 0.50 14.41 -19.77
CA PRO A 374 -0.92 14.15 -19.89
C PRO A 374 -1.37 14.25 -21.35
N SER A 375 -2.26 13.36 -21.76
CA SER A 375 -2.87 13.29 -23.08
C SER A 375 -4.38 13.23 -22.96
N PRO A 376 -5.13 14.15 -23.61
CA PRO A 376 -6.58 14.09 -23.65
C PRO A 376 -7.11 12.99 -24.60
N TYR A 377 -6.24 12.42 -25.43
CA TYR A 377 -6.63 11.43 -26.44
C TYR A 377 -7.03 10.11 -25.78
N LYS A 378 -8.19 9.57 -26.19
CA LYS A 378 -8.76 8.32 -25.66
C LYS A 378 -8.89 7.29 -26.78
N PRO A 379 -7.95 6.34 -26.91
CA PRO A 379 -8.00 5.33 -27.97
C PRO A 379 -9.20 4.39 -27.85
N SER A 380 -9.87 4.30 -26.70
CA SER A 380 -11.13 3.57 -26.59
C SER A 380 -12.26 4.17 -27.45
N LEU A 381 -12.27 5.50 -27.61
CA LEU A 381 -13.27 6.25 -28.38
C LEU A 381 -12.91 6.39 -29.86
N ASP A 382 -11.68 6.03 -30.25
CA ASP A 382 -11.18 6.11 -31.63
C ASP A 382 -10.51 4.79 -32.06
N PRO A 383 -11.30 3.74 -32.35
CA PRO A 383 -10.77 2.43 -32.72
C PRO A 383 -9.84 2.42 -33.93
N SER A 384 -10.04 3.33 -34.90
CA SER A 384 -9.21 3.44 -36.11
C SER A 384 -7.94 4.27 -35.90
N SER A 385 -7.80 4.90 -34.73
CA SER A 385 -6.72 5.84 -34.42
C SER A 385 -6.61 7.00 -35.41
N SER A 386 -7.70 7.33 -36.09
CA SER A 386 -7.72 8.33 -37.17
C SER A 386 -7.63 9.75 -36.64
N ASN A 387 -8.02 9.96 -35.38
CA ASN A 387 -8.04 11.26 -34.72
C ASN A 387 -6.89 11.42 -33.72
N ARG A 388 -5.89 10.53 -33.76
CA ARG A 388 -4.73 10.63 -32.87
C ARG A 388 -3.91 11.87 -33.24
N PRO A 389 -3.64 12.78 -32.28
CA PRO A 389 -2.78 13.93 -32.55
C PRO A 389 -1.37 13.47 -32.97
N PRO A 390 -0.75 14.07 -33.99
CA PRO A 390 0.59 13.69 -34.45
C PRO A 390 1.68 13.88 -33.39
N SER A 391 1.50 14.87 -32.51
CA SER A 391 2.40 15.22 -31.41
C SER A 391 1.73 14.96 -30.06
N ASP A 392 1.09 13.81 -29.91
CA ASP A 392 0.46 13.39 -28.66
C ASP A 392 1.54 13.05 -27.62
N PRO A 393 1.64 13.79 -26.49
CA PRO A 393 2.61 13.53 -25.43
C PRO A 393 2.24 12.32 -24.56
N GLY A 394 1.16 11.59 -24.91
CA GLY A 394 0.68 10.46 -24.14
C GLY A 394 1.65 9.28 -24.07
N PRO A 395 1.23 8.19 -23.41
CA PRO A 395 2.12 7.06 -23.15
C PRO A 395 2.64 6.39 -24.41
N ASP A 396 3.95 6.14 -24.45
CA ASP A 396 4.67 5.52 -25.55
C ASP A 396 5.47 4.30 -25.08
N VAL A 397 5.66 3.32 -25.97
CA VAL A 397 6.34 2.08 -25.61
C VAL A 397 7.85 2.30 -25.66
N VAL A 398 8.52 2.10 -24.52
CA VAL A 398 9.97 2.22 -24.38
C VAL A 398 10.68 0.86 -24.39
N LEU A 399 10.00 -0.20 -23.96
CA LEU A 399 10.53 -1.57 -23.97
C LEU A 399 9.45 -2.56 -24.41
N ARG A 400 9.81 -3.50 -25.27
CA ARG A 400 8.96 -4.61 -25.68
C ARG A 400 9.80 -5.88 -25.75
N LEU A 401 9.49 -6.85 -24.90
CA LEU A 401 10.09 -8.17 -24.91
C LEU A 401 9.03 -9.21 -25.25
N THR A 402 9.38 -10.12 -26.14
CA THR A 402 8.62 -11.29 -26.58
C THR A 402 9.23 -12.57 -26.01
N ASN A 403 8.61 -13.72 -26.28
CA ASN A 403 9.11 -15.05 -25.91
C ASN A 403 10.63 -15.21 -26.02
N ARG A 404 11.23 -14.88 -27.18
CA ARG A 404 12.67 -15.06 -27.42
C ARG A 404 13.53 -14.16 -26.52
N GLU A 405 13.11 -12.91 -26.31
CA GLU A 405 13.86 -11.97 -25.50
C GLU A 405 13.73 -12.28 -24.01
N LEU A 406 12.52 -12.66 -23.55
CA LEU A 406 12.31 -13.14 -22.19
C LEU A 406 13.13 -14.40 -21.89
N ASP A 407 13.33 -15.27 -22.89
CA ASP A 407 14.19 -16.45 -22.80
C ASP A 407 15.67 -16.08 -22.70
N HIS A 408 16.10 -15.10 -23.50
CA HIS A 408 17.45 -14.55 -23.42
C HIS A 408 17.77 -13.95 -22.03
N TRP A 409 16.78 -13.29 -21.42
CA TRP A 409 16.89 -12.77 -20.06
C TRP A 409 16.64 -13.82 -18.97
N ASP A 410 16.28 -15.06 -19.35
CA ASP A 410 15.99 -16.18 -18.46
C ASP A 410 14.98 -15.81 -17.35
N VAL A 411 13.84 -15.28 -17.83
CA VAL A 411 12.66 -14.85 -17.06
C VAL A 411 11.34 -15.37 -17.67
N ARG A 412 11.44 -16.36 -18.56
CA ARG A 412 10.27 -17.05 -19.15
C ARG A 412 9.56 -17.87 -18.09
N GLN A 413 8.24 -17.77 -18.08
CA GLN A 413 7.39 -18.42 -17.08
C GLN A 413 6.86 -19.77 -17.53
N LEU A 414 6.65 -19.94 -18.85
CA LEU A 414 6.19 -21.17 -19.49
C LEU A 414 4.93 -21.73 -18.80
N ASN A 415 4.83 -23.05 -18.70
CA ASN A 415 3.69 -23.74 -18.08
C ASN A 415 3.80 -23.83 -16.53
N THR A 416 4.94 -23.44 -15.95
CA THR A 416 5.21 -23.54 -14.50
C THR A 416 5.60 -22.18 -13.92
N PRO A 417 4.69 -21.18 -14.01
CA PRO A 417 5.01 -19.79 -13.73
C PRO A 417 5.43 -19.53 -12.27
N ARG A 418 6.49 -18.74 -12.12
CA ARG A 418 7.11 -18.35 -10.83
C ARG A 418 6.95 -16.87 -10.51
N LEU A 419 6.53 -16.05 -11.47
CA LEU A 419 6.39 -14.59 -11.34
C LEU A 419 5.49 -14.21 -10.16
N MET A 420 6.08 -13.63 -9.13
CA MET A 420 5.37 -13.13 -7.96
C MET A 420 4.87 -11.70 -8.21
N ARG A 421 5.77 -10.80 -8.64
CA ARG A 421 5.46 -9.38 -8.90
C ARG A 421 6.45 -8.74 -9.87
N LEU A 422 6.04 -7.60 -10.41
CA LEU A 422 6.91 -6.67 -11.13
C LEU A 422 7.23 -5.47 -10.23
N ALA A 423 8.39 -4.88 -10.43
CA ALA A 423 8.76 -3.60 -9.84
C ALA A 423 9.57 -2.76 -10.82
N LEU A 424 9.56 -1.45 -10.64
CA LEU A 424 10.36 -0.50 -11.40
C LEU A 424 11.28 0.24 -10.43
N ASP A 425 12.49 0.55 -10.85
CA ASP A 425 13.27 1.60 -10.22
C ASP A 425 13.33 2.84 -11.12
N THR A 426 13.52 3.99 -10.48
CA THR A 426 13.96 5.21 -11.14
C THR A 426 15.42 5.42 -10.75
N VAL A 427 16.28 5.60 -11.75
CA VAL A 427 17.66 6.02 -11.52
C VAL A 427 17.78 7.43 -12.08
N GLU A 428 17.84 8.43 -11.20
CA GLU A 428 18.14 9.80 -11.63
C GLU A 428 19.63 9.88 -11.95
N HIS A 429 19.98 9.83 -13.24
CA HIS A 429 21.30 10.23 -13.70
C HIS A 429 21.25 11.70 -14.13
N GLY A 430 22.12 12.51 -13.52
CA GLY A 430 22.31 13.91 -13.88
C GLY A 430 22.85 14.06 -15.30
N ASP A 431 22.02 14.65 -16.16
CA ASP A 431 22.35 15.78 -17.04
C ASP A 431 21.06 16.21 -17.78
N GLU A 432 20.71 17.50 -17.71
CA GLU A 432 19.47 18.08 -18.28
C GLU A 432 19.36 17.90 -19.81
N GLU A 433 20.48 17.59 -20.49
CA GLU A 433 20.62 17.63 -21.95
C GLU A 433 20.16 16.34 -22.67
N THR A 434 20.02 15.21 -21.96
CA THR A 434 19.46 13.98 -22.54
C THR A 434 18.62 13.26 -21.49
N ARG A 435 17.31 13.51 -21.48
CA ARG A 435 16.31 12.74 -20.71
C ARG A 435 16.20 11.31 -21.26
N ARG A 436 17.30 10.55 -21.20
CA ARG A 436 17.33 9.12 -21.54
C ARG A 436 16.60 8.38 -20.44
N VAL A 437 15.59 7.60 -20.84
CA VAL A 437 14.89 6.63 -19.99
C VAL A 437 15.94 5.76 -19.31
N SER A 438 16.13 5.93 -18.01
CA SER A 438 17.13 5.20 -17.22
C SER A 438 16.44 4.53 -16.03
N GLY A 439 16.90 3.33 -15.71
CA GLY A 439 16.26 2.45 -14.74
C GLY A 439 16.09 1.04 -15.29
N HIS A 440 15.43 0.20 -14.50
CA HIS A 440 15.25 -1.21 -14.69
C HIS A 440 13.81 -1.61 -14.35
N ILE A 441 13.34 -2.61 -15.07
CA ILE A 441 12.21 -3.42 -14.64
C ILE A 441 12.72 -4.67 -13.95
N PHE A 442 12.18 -4.95 -12.76
CA PHE A 442 12.50 -6.14 -11.99
C PHE A 442 11.36 -7.15 -12.07
N ILE A 443 11.71 -8.36 -12.44
CA ILE A 443 10.85 -9.54 -12.41
C ILE A 443 11.22 -10.30 -11.15
N GLN A 444 10.30 -10.35 -10.19
CA GLN A 444 10.51 -11.05 -8.94
C GLN A 444 9.75 -12.37 -8.94
N GLU A 445 10.47 -13.46 -8.70
CA GLU A 445 9.99 -14.83 -8.81
C GLU A 445 10.06 -15.55 -7.47
N GLU A 446 9.18 -16.53 -7.31
CA GLU A 446 9.13 -17.40 -6.14
C GLU A 446 8.85 -18.84 -6.51
N ASP A 447 9.65 -19.74 -5.94
CA ASP A 447 9.38 -21.17 -5.96
C ASP A 447 9.61 -21.85 -4.62
N HIS A 448 8.90 -22.95 -4.38
CA HIS A 448 8.81 -23.56 -3.07
C HIS A 448 8.81 -25.10 -3.18
N LEU A 449 9.53 -25.77 -2.28
CA LEU A 449 9.57 -27.24 -2.18
C LEU A 449 8.16 -27.87 -2.11
N TRP A 450 7.32 -27.32 -1.23
CA TRP A 450 5.91 -27.70 -1.06
C TRP A 450 4.94 -27.09 -2.09
N SER A 451 5.41 -26.48 -3.19
CA SER A 451 4.49 -25.95 -4.21
C SER A 451 3.76 -27.10 -4.90
N SER A 452 2.45 -26.97 -5.01
CA SER A 452 1.55 -27.93 -5.66
C SER A 452 0.47 -27.20 -6.46
N GLY A 453 -0.17 -27.91 -7.39
CA GLY A 453 -1.23 -27.39 -8.26
C GLY A 453 -0.84 -27.37 -9.75
N PRO A 454 -1.78 -27.03 -10.65
CA PRO A 454 -1.56 -27.11 -12.10
C PRO A 454 -0.42 -26.25 -12.66
N HIS A 455 -0.03 -25.21 -11.93
CA HIS A 455 1.06 -24.31 -12.33
C HIS A 455 2.34 -24.52 -11.49
N ALA A 456 2.37 -25.55 -10.63
CA ALA A 456 3.58 -25.89 -9.87
C ALA A 456 4.55 -26.69 -10.75
N SER A 457 5.85 -26.55 -10.47
CA SER A 457 6.88 -27.36 -11.12
C SER A 457 6.75 -28.83 -10.73
N GLU A 458 6.87 -29.75 -11.70
CA GLU A 458 7.01 -31.19 -11.43
C GLU A 458 8.31 -31.52 -10.69
N ASN A 459 9.31 -30.66 -10.84
CA ASN A 459 10.59 -30.72 -10.15
C ASN A 459 10.71 -29.49 -9.24
N PRO A 460 10.08 -29.48 -8.07
CA PRO A 460 10.16 -28.35 -7.15
C PRO A 460 11.60 -28.20 -6.64
N PRO A 461 12.02 -26.98 -6.28
CA PRO A 461 13.36 -26.75 -5.72
C PRO A 461 13.51 -27.47 -4.37
N ALA A 462 14.74 -27.84 -4.02
CA ALA A 462 15.03 -28.48 -2.73
C ALA A 462 14.68 -27.61 -1.52
N ARG A 463 14.60 -26.29 -1.72
CA ARG A 463 14.33 -25.27 -0.70
C ARG A 463 13.42 -24.19 -1.26
N HIS A 464 12.84 -23.37 -0.39
CA HIS A 464 12.14 -22.17 -0.84
C HIS A 464 13.12 -21.15 -1.41
N THR A 465 12.86 -20.69 -2.63
CA THR A 465 13.73 -19.81 -3.41
C THR A 465 12.99 -18.57 -3.85
N VAL A 466 13.64 -17.42 -3.72
CA VAL A 466 13.17 -16.14 -4.25
C VAL A 466 14.26 -15.51 -5.11
N ARG A 467 13.85 -14.92 -6.23
CA ARG A 467 14.77 -14.37 -7.23
C ARG A 467 14.26 -13.02 -7.71
N SER A 468 15.18 -12.10 -7.99
CA SER A 468 14.90 -10.84 -8.68
C SER A 468 15.84 -10.70 -9.88
N VAL A 469 15.27 -10.47 -11.06
CA VAL A 469 16.01 -10.22 -12.30
C VAL A 469 15.69 -8.82 -12.79
N GLY A 470 16.69 -7.95 -12.90
CA GLY A 470 16.58 -6.59 -13.41
C GLY A 470 16.96 -6.51 -14.88
N ILE A 471 16.06 -5.95 -15.70
CA ILE A 471 16.25 -5.71 -17.12
C ILE A 471 16.26 -4.19 -17.34
N PRO A 472 17.32 -3.62 -17.95
CA PRO A 472 17.40 -2.19 -18.17
C PRO A 472 16.31 -1.70 -19.14
N LEU A 473 15.74 -0.53 -18.87
CA LEU A 473 14.74 0.10 -19.74
C LEU A 473 15.36 0.66 -21.02
N SER A 474 16.65 0.98 -21.01
CA SER A 474 17.39 1.40 -22.20
C SER A 474 18.81 0.82 -22.24
N GLY A 475 19.31 0.60 -23.47
CA GLY A 475 20.65 0.07 -23.70
C GLY A 475 20.80 -1.43 -23.44
N THR A 476 22.05 -1.89 -23.48
CA THR A 476 22.44 -3.29 -23.22
C THR A 476 23.11 -3.43 -21.85
N GLY A 477 22.60 -2.69 -20.86
CA GLY A 477 23.15 -2.66 -19.51
C GLY A 477 23.25 -4.06 -18.87
N PRO A 478 24.07 -4.23 -17.82
CA PRO A 478 24.29 -5.53 -17.21
C PRO A 478 22.98 -6.12 -16.70
N ARG A 479 22.79 -7.43 -16.92
CA ARG A 479 21.71 -8.20 -16.29
C ARG A 479 21.92 -8.18 -14.79
N TRP A 480 20.97 -7.63 -14.04
CA TRP A 480 20.97 -7.77 -12.59
C TRP A 480 20.28 -9.06 -12.19
N VAL A 481 20.91 -9.89 -11.36
CA VAL A 481 20.29 -11.08 -10.77
C VAL A 481 20.67 -11.16 -9.31
N HIS A 482 19.66 -11.31 -8.45
CA HIS A 482 19.85 -11.64 -7.05
C HIS A 482 18.92 -12.79 -6.68
N GLU A 483 19.46 -13.82 -6.04
CA GLU A 483 18.71 -15.00 -5.60
C GLU A 483 18.97 -15.23 -4.10
N CYS A 484 17.96 -15.74 -3.41
CA CYS A 484 18.08 -16.19 -2.04
C CYS A 484 17.27 -17.48 -1.83
N GLY A 485 17.83 -18.43 -1.08
CA GLY A 485 17.15 -19.66 -0.67
C GLY A 485 17.18 -19.82 0.85
N ALA A 486 16.11 -20.35 1.44
CA ALA A 486 16.07 -20.66 2.87
C ALA A 486 16.32 -22.16 3.10
N ASP A 487 17.43 -22.48 3.77
CA ASP A 487 17.81 -23.85 4.13
C ASP A 487 17.16 -24.20 5.46
N GLY A 488 15.93 -24.70 5.45
CA GLY A 488 15.22 -25.12 6.66
C GLY A 488 15.78 -26.39 7.30
N ASP A 489 17.10 -26.47 7.55
CA ASP A 489 17.70 -27.59 8.27
C ASP A 489 17.31 -27.60 9.74
N ALA A 490 17.40 -28.79 10.36
CA ALA A 490 16.96 -29.05 11.73
C ALA A 490 17.70 -28.21 12.79
N GLU A 491 18.82 -27.55 12.42
CA GLU A 491 19.57 -26.62 13.28
C GLU A 491 19.32 -25.13 12.97
N ARG A 492 18.26 -24.81 12.22
CA ARG A 492 17.71 -23.45 12.03
C ARG A 492 18.57 -22.49 11.18
N SER A 493 18.88 -22.86 9.94
CA SER A 493 19.52 -21.94 8.98
C SER A 493 18.51 -20.96 8.34
N PHE A 494 18.25 -19.86 9.04
CA PHE A 494 17.48 -18.71 8.55
C PHE A 494 18.23 -17.93 7.45
N CYS A 495 17.51 -17.23 6.57
CA CYS A 495 18.11 -16.32 5.58
C CYS A 495 19.06 -15.31 6.28
N PRO A 496 20.39 -15.39 6.06
CA PRO A 496 21.36 -14.53 6.74
C PRO A 496 21.14 -13.04 6.41
N ALA A 497 20.74 -12.77 5.16
CA ALA A 497 20.45 -11.42 4.65
C ALA A 497 19.19 -10.79 5.27
N ALA A 498 18.22 -11.60 5.72
CA ALA A 498 17.01 -11.10 6.37
C ALA A 498 17.25 -10.74 7.84
N ARG A 499 18.19 -11.43 8.51
CA ARG A 499 18.58 -11.17 9.91
C ARG A 499 19.54 -10.00 10.08
N SER A 500 20.29 -9.64 9.05
CA SER A 500 21.15 -8.44 9.08
C SER A 500 20.30 -7.17 9.21
N ARG A 501 20.71 -6.27 10.12
CA ARG A 501 20.17 -4.91 10.16
C ARG A 501 20.27 -4.30 8.76
N PRO A 502 19.23 -3.62 8.24
CA PRO A 502 19.34 -2.85 7.01
C PRO A 502 20.50 -1.89 7.15
N CYS A 503 21.52 -2.02 6.30
CA CYS A 503 22.44 -0.93 6.08
C CYS A 503 21.65 0.13 5.30
N SER A 504 21.04 1.07 6.02
CA SER A 504 20.12 2.11 5.48
C SER A 504 18.73 1.64 5.03
N THR A 505 17.78 2.57 5.08
CA THR A 505 16.38 2.43 4.68
C THR A 505 16.17 2.20 3.18
N ALA A 506 17.10 2.69 2.34
CA ALA A 506 17.04 2.60 0.88
C ALA A 506 17.48 1.22 0.35
N GLU A 507 18.40 0.54 1.05
CA GLU A 507 18.92 -0.74 0.62
C GLU A 507 17.97 -1.92 0.81
N THR A 508 16.98 -1.83 1.71
CA THR A 508 16.00 -2.91 1.94
C THR A 508 14.80 -2.87 1.01
N THR A 509 14.51 -1.73 0.42
CA THR A 509 13.33 -1.52 -0.43
C THR A 509 13.67 -1.56 -1.92
N TRP A 510 14.96 -1.60 -2.27
CA TRP A 510 15.36 -1.63 -3.67
C TRP A 510 14.89 -2.93 -4.36
N PRO A 511 14.15 -2.87 -5.48
CA PRO A 511 13.54 -4.05 -6.06
C PRO A 511 14.51 -5.06 -6.68
N GLY A 512 15.77 -4.69 -6.88
CA GLY A 512 16.81 -5.61 -7.35
C GLY A 512 17.25 -6.65 -6.33
N LYS A 513 16.96 -6.47 -5.03
CA LYS A 513 17.19 -7.54 -4.05
C LYS A 513 16.09 -8.59 -4.12
N ALA A 514 16.46 -9.85 -3.96
CA ALA A 514 15.49 -10.92 -3.82
C ALA A 514 14.56 -10.61 -2.62
N PRO A 515 13.25 -10.90 -2.71
CA PRO A 515 12.29 -10.62 -1.64
C PRO A 515 12.45 -11.59 -0.46
N CYS A 516 13.59 -11.54 0.23
CA CYS A 516 13.93 -12.44 1.34
C CYS A 516 12.96 -12.35 2.52
N TRP A 517 12.18 -11.27 2.63
CA TRP A 517 11.10 -11.14 3.60
C TRP A 517 10.09 -12.29 3.52
N ARG A 518 9.95 -12.95 2.36
CA ARG A 518 9.11 -14.14 2.19
C ARG A 518 9.49 -15.27 3.15
N HIS A 519 10.78 -15.46 3.44
CA HIS A 519 11.30 -16.59 4.20
C HIS A 519 12.20 -16.21 5.38
N GLU A 520 12.03 -15.00 5.92
CA GLU A 520 12.79 -14.52 7.07
C GLU A 520 12.60 -15.42 8.31
N GLU A 521 11.43 -16.03 8.47
CA GLU A 521 11.02 -16.79 9.66
C GLU A 521 10.44 -18.17 9.33
N PHE A 522 11.07 -18.89 8.41
CA PHE A 522 10.68 -20.27 8.11
C PHE A 522 10.54 -21.12 9.40
N PRO A 523 9.45 -21.88 9.60
CA PRO A 523 8.44 -22.34 8.62
C PRO A 523 7.27 -21.38 8.37
N TYR A 524 7.27 -20.17 8.94
CA TYR A 524 6.28 -19.15 8.59
C TYR A 524 6.67 -18.48 7.27
N LEU A 525 5.71 -18.46 6.33
CA LEU A 525 5.82 -17.70 5.10
C LEU A 525 5.17 -16.34 5.32
N THR A 526 5.93 -15.27 5.12
CA THR A 526 5.37 -13.92 5.11
C THR A 526 4.56 -13.75 3.83
N VAL A 527 3.24 -13.67 3.95
CA VAL A 527 2.32 -13.60 2.79
C VAL A 527 2.01 -12.18 2.33
N ALA A 528 2.19 -11.21 3.22
CA ALA A 528 2.15 -9.78 2.90
C ALA A 528 3.03 -9.00 3.87
N GLU A 529 3.57 -7.87 3.40
CA GLU A 529 4.22 -6.88 4.24
C GLU A 529 3.97 -5.47 3.71
N PHE A 530 4.04 -4.49 4.60
CA PHE A 530 4.32 -3.12 4.21
C PHE A 530 5.42 -2.55 5.10
N VAL A 531 6.17 -1.60 4.55
CA VAL A 531 7.31 -0.96 5.22
C VAL A 531 7.20 0.56 5.05
N ASP A 532 6.99 1.28 6.15
CA ASP A 532 7.25 2.71 6.22
C ASP A 532 8.71 2.90 6.65
N ALA A 533 9.60 2.97 5.66
CA ALA A 533 11.03 3.09 5.89
C ALA A 533 11.39 4.40 6.60
N GLY A 534 10.65 5.49 6.34
CA GLY A 534 10.86 6.79 6.99
C GLY A 534 10.64 6.70 8.49
N ALA A 535 9.51 6.12 8.90
CA ALA A 535 9.16 5.86 10.29
C ALA A 535 9.98 4.73 10.93
N GLY A 536 10.47 3.80 10.10
CA GLY A 536 11.06 2.55 10.58
C GLY A 536 10.02 1.57 11.10
N VAL A 537 8.79 1.64 10.59
CA VAL A 537 7.68 0.76 10.92
C VAL A 537 7.56 -0.30 9.82
N ARG A 538 7.40 -1.55 10.24
CA ARG A 538 7.10 -2.67 9.33
C ARG A 538 6.00 -3.52 9.95
N VAL A 539 5.00 -3.87 9.16
CA VAL A 539 3.93 -4.79 9.55
C VAL A 539 3.94 -5.97 8.58
N CYS A 540 3.82 -7.16 9.14
CA CYS A 540 3.91 -8.42 8.40
C CYS A 540 2.70 -9.30 8.72
N GLY A 541 2.11 -9.87 7.67
CA GLY A 541 1.18 -10.99 7.78
C GLY A 541 1.91 -12.29 7.48
N ARG A 542 1.99 -13.17 8.46
CA ARG A 542 2.65 -14.48 8.35
C ARG A 542 1.66 -15.62 8.49
N ARG A 543 1.88 -16.67 7.70
CA ARG A 543 1.14 -17.92 7.82
C ARG A 543 2.09 -19.11 7.74
N CYS A 544 1.83 -20.10 8.57
CA CYS A 544 2.26 -21.48 8.33
C CYS A 544 1.02 -22.37 8.18
N PHE A 545 1.19 -23.68 7.94
CA PHE A 545 0.07 -24.60 7.73
C PHE A 545 -0.97 -24.65 8.86
N THR A 546 -0.60 -24.23 10.07
CA THR A 546 -1.44 -24.34 11.27
C THR A 546 -1.64 -23.04 12.04
N MET A 547 -0.91 -21.97 11.71
CA MET A 547 -0.95 -20.70 12.43
C MET A 547 -0.92 -19.50 11.48
N GLU A 548 -1.64 -18.47 11.87
CA GLU A 548 -1.78 -17.21 11.15
C GLU A 548 -1.53 -16.07 12.15
N THR A 549 -0.66 -15.12 11.81
CA THR A 549 -0.33 -14.01 12.72
C THR A 549 -0.07 -12.71 11.95
N VAL A 550 -0.41 -11.60 12.58
CA VAL A 550 -0.04 -10.26 12.15
C VAL A 550 0.83 -9.66 13.24
N SER A 551 1.91 -9.01 12.85
CA SER A 551 2.83 -8.38 13.80
C SER A 551 3.40 -7.08 13.26
N VAL A 552 3.85 -6.25 14.18
CA VAL A 552 4.46 -4.95 13.90
C VAL A 552 5.84 -4.88 14.56
N SER A 553 6.77 -4.26 13.86
CA SER A 553 8.07 -3.90 14.37
C SER A 553 8.31 -2.42 14.17
N VAL A 554 8.85 -1.77 15.20
CA VAL A 554 9.23 -0.35 15.17
C VAL A 554 10.72 -0.27 15.49
N ASN A 555 11.50 0.24 14.55
CA ASN A 555 12.94 0.44 14.77
C ASN A 555 13.15 1.57 15.78
N GLY A 556 13.44 1.20 17.03
CA GLY A 556 13.79 2.15 18.08
C GLY A 556 15.03 2.96 17.71
N SER A 557 14.91 4.29 17.66
CA SER A 557 16.05 5.17 17.83
C SER A 557 16.28 5.28 19.33
N HIS A 558 17.23 4.49 19.85
CA HIS A 558 17.81 4.58 21.20
C HIS A 558 17.01 5.41 22.23
N GLY A 559 15.97 4.81 22.80
CA GLY A 559 15.58 5.12 24.17
C GLY A 559 16.36 4.16 25.07
N ARG A 560 17.27 4.68 25.89
CA ARG A 560 18.08 3.93 26.85
C ARG A 560 17.17 3.01 27.67
N GLY A 561 17.21 1.71 27.39
CA GLY A 561 16.35 0.73 28.05
C GLY A 561 16.72 0.64 29.52
N HIS A 562 15.79 1.03 30.40
CA HIS A 562 15.81 0.64 31.80
C HIS A 562 15.54 -0.87 31.83
N GLN A 563 16.55 -1.65 32.21
CA GLN A 563 16.33 -3.01 32.70
C GLN A 563 15.36 -2.90 33.89
N GLY A 564 14.15 -3.43 33.71
CA GLY A 564 13.21 -3.68 34.78
C GLY A 564 13.29 -5.17 35.10
N ASP A 565 13.66 -5.45 36.34
CA ASP A 565 13.87 -6.77 36.91
C ASP A 565 12.70 -7.73 36.65
N GLY A 566 13.04 -8.90 36.09
CA GLY A 566 12.20 -10.09 36.08
C GLY A 566 12.96 -11.21 36.79
N GLU A 567 12.50 -11.57 37.98
CA GLU A 567 13.09 -12.55 38.89
C GLU A 567 13.47 -13.87 38.20
N THR A 568 14.77 -14.17 38.20
CA THR A 568 15.28 -15.51 37.93
C THR A 568 15.14 -16.39 39.17
N SER A 569 14.33 -17.45 39.06
CA SER A 569 14.36 -18.58 39.97
C SER A 569 15.75 -19.20 40.01
N ARG A 570 16.34 -19.24 41.19
CA ARG A 570 17.56 -19.99 41.52
C ARG A 570 17.32 -21.48 41.30
N ASP A 571 18.26 -22.16 40.66
CA ASP A 571 18.74 -23.43 41.18
C ASP A 571 20.23 -23.63 40.89
N THR A 572 20.93 -24.05 41.93
CA THR A 572 22.38 -24.21 42.07
C THR A 572 22.79 -25.66 41.83
N THR A 573 23.93 -25.86 41.15
CA THR A 573 25.00 -26.90 41.31
C THR A 573 25.66 -27.13 39.93
N GLY A 574 26.97 -27.21 39.71
CA GLY A 574 28.18 -27.09 40.52
C GLY A 574 29.42 -27.24 39.61
N ALA A 575 30.53 -26.60 40.01
CA ALA A 575 31.95 -26.91 39.78
C ALA A 575 32.54 -27.11 38.35
N GLY A 576 33.33 -26.10 37.91
CA GLY A 576 34.78 -26.26 37.69
C GLY A 576 35.31 -26.52 36.27
N ALA A 577 35.99 -25.52 35.67
CA ALA A 577 37.37 -25.58 35.15
C ALA A 577 37.71 -24.33 34.30
N VAL A 578 39.02 -24.08 34.15
CA VAL A 578 39.67 -22.80 33.89
C VAL A 578 40.04 -22.61 32.41
N SER A 579 39.85 -21.37 31.93
CA SER A 579 40.42 -20.61 30.78
C SER A 579 40.89 -21.31 29.49
N ALA A 580 40.48 -20.79 28.33
CA ALA A 580 41.33 -19.98 27.43
C ALA A 580 40.55 -19.48 26.19
N ASP A 581 40.79 -18.21 25.84
CA ASP A 581 40.60 -17.52 24.55
C ASP A 581 39.22 -17.50 23.85
N LYS A 582 38.53 -16.36 23.98
CA LYS A 582 37.47 -15.91 23.06
C LYS A 582 37.87 -14.55 22.45
N PRO A 583 37.79 -14.35 21.13
CA PRO A 583 37.89 -13.04 20.52
C PRO A 583 36.57 -12.26 20.72
N ASP A 584 36.70 -10.93 20.74
CA ASP A 584 35.69 -9.94 21.08
C ASP A 584 34.31 -10.17 20.42
N ALA A 585 33.34 -10.52 21.25
CA ALA A 585 31.91 -10.44 20.94
C ALA A 585 31.43 -9.00 21.19
N ALA A 586 31.76 -8.08 20.29
CA ALA A 586 31.25 -6.71 20.29
C ALA A 586 30.47 -6.42 19.00
N ALA A 587 29.46 -7.24 18.73
CA ALA A 587 28.36 -6.92 17.83
C ALA A 587 27.14 -7.69 18.34
N GLU A 588 26.62 -7.31 19.51
CA GLU A 588 25.26 -7.69 19.89
C GLU A 588 24.32 -7.16 18.80
N THR A 589 23.94 -8.07 17.90
CA THR A 589 22.87 -7.91 16.93
C THR A 589 21.62 -7.52 17.69
N ALA A 590 21.32 -6.22 17.76
CA ALA A 590 20.08 -5.71 18.30
C ALA A 590 18.91 -6.30 17.51
N VAL A 591 18.34 -7.38 18.04
CA VAL A 591 17.17 -8.08 17.51
C VAL A 591 16.03 -7.08 17.41
N ARG A 592 15.40 -6.98 16.24
CA ARG A 592 14.18 -6.16 16.07
C ARG A 592 13.15 -6.62 17.09
N LYS A 593 12.67 -5.71 17.95
CA LYS A 593 11.59 -6.02 18.89
C LYS A 593 10.27 -6.03 18.12
N GLU A 594 9.86 -7.21 17.70
CA GLU A 594 8.58 -7.45 17.04
C GLU A 594 7.50 -7.80 18.06
N VAL A 595 6.30 -7.29 17.85
CA VAL A 595 5.13 -7.51 18.72
C VAL A 595 3.97 -8.00 17.86
N GLN A 596 3.35 -9.09 18.29
CA GLN A 596 2.20 -9.69 17.60
C GLN A 596 0.90 -9.00 18.04
N PHE A 597 0.00 -8.78 17.08
CA PHE A 597 -1.38 -8.41 17.36
C PHE A 597 -2.13 -9.61 17.92
N GLU A 598 -3.26 -9.36 18.57
CA GLU A 598 -4.23 -10.39 18.97
C GLU A 598 -4.66 -11.26 17.76
N ASP A 599 -4.93 -12.55 18.00
CA ASP A 599 -5.16 -13.57 16.96
C ASP A 599 -6.28 -13.21 15.96
N ASP A 600 -7.30 -12.47 16.41
CA ASP A 600 -8.41 -12.05 15.54
C ASP A 600 -8.00 -11.00 14.49
N MET A 601 -6.85 -10.34 14.66
CA MET A 601 -6.38 -9.31 13.72
C MET A 601 -6.14 -9.87 12.32
N TRP A 602 -5.74 -11.14 12.21
CA TRP A 602 -5.62 -11.80 10.91
C TRP A 602 -6.96 -11.82 10.16
N LYS A 603 -8.06 -12.16 10.84
CA LYS A 603 -9.39 -12.20 10.23
C LYS A 603 -9.87 -10.82 9.81
N THR A 604 -9.39 -9.77 10.47
CA THR A 604 -9.73 -8.37 10.20
C THR A 604 -8.95 -7.80 9.02
N LEU A 605 -7.67 -8.16 8.85
CA LEU A 605 -6.81 -7.50 7.85
C LEU A 605 -6.37 -8.41 6.69
N MET A 606 -6.27 -9.71 6.91
CA MET A 606 -5.48 -10.61 6.07
C MET A 606 -6.29 -11.75 5.43
N LYS A 607 -7.60 -11.83 5.71
CA LYS A 607 -8.45 -12.91 5.15
C LYS A 607 -8.77 -12.73 3.68
N GLY A 608 -8.75 -11.50 3.17
CA GLY A 608 -8.90 -11.21 1.75
C GLY A 608 -7.55 -11.08 1.04
N ALA A 609 -7.26 -9.85 0.60
CA ALA A 609 -6.11 -9.49 -0.21
C ALA A 609 -4.97 -8.83 0.60
N ALA A 610 -4.04 -8.20 -0.12
CA ALA A 610 -2.80 -7.60 0.37
C ALA A 610 -2.93 -6.65 1.57
N LEU A 611 -1.78 -6.35 2.19
CA LEU A 611 -1.61 -5.39 3.26
C LEU A 611 -1.01 -4.08 2.70
N ALA A 612 -1.48 -2.93 3.19
CA ALA A 612 -0.91 -1.62 2.87
C ALA A 612 -0.99 -0.67 4.08
N GLY A 613 -0.29 0.46 4.03
CA GLY A 613 -0.37 1.46 5.11
C GLY A 613 0.93 2.21 5.32
N ASP A 614 0.98 2.92 6.44
CA ASP A 614 2.16 3.61 6.95
C ASP A 614 2.15 3.58 8.50
N GLU A 615 3.00 4.35 9.17
CA GLU A 615 3.01 4.41 10.63
C GLU A 615 1.67 4.85 11.29
N ARG A 616 0.76 5.48 10.55
CA ARG A 616 -0.50 6.02 11.05
C ARG A 616 -1.63 4.99 11.02
N TRP A 617 -1.60 4.08 10.06
CA TRP A 617 -2.63 3.06 9.88
C TRP A 617 -2.15 1.85 9.07
N VAL A 618 -2.87 0.75 9.26
CA VAL A 618 -2.79 -0.48 8.45
C VAL A 618 -4.10 -0.70 7.75
N ILE A 619 -4.03 -1.09 6.49
CA ILE A 619 -5.17 -1.34 5.61
C ILE A 619 -5.08 -2.78 5.13
N GLY A 620 -6.20 -3.49 5.21
CA GLY A 620 -6.34 -4.86 4.77
C GLY A 620 -7.76 -5.17 4.31
N GLU A 621 -8.02 -6.43 3.99
CA GLU A 621 -9.32 -6.93 3.58
C GLU A 621 -9.79 -8.02 4.54
N ASP A 622 -10.98 -7.84 5.11
CA ASP A 622 -11.53 -8.75 6.11
C ASP A 622 -12.18 -10.00 5.48
N ALA A 623 -12.72 -10.87 6.35
CA ALA A 623 -13.40 -12.09 5.93
C ALA A 623 -14.61 -11.88 4.99
N THR A 624 -15.25 -10.71 5.02
CA THR A 624 -16.39 -10.39 4.15
C THR A 624 -15.92 -9.75 2.83
N GLY A 625 -14.62 -9.53 2.68
CA GLY A 625 -14.02 -8.86 1.53
C GLY A 625 -14.10 -7.34 1.60
N ASP A 626 -14.40 -6.76 2.77
CA ASP A 626 -14.48 -5.31 2.98
C ASP A 626 -13.12 -4.77 3.43
N VAL A 627 -12.88 -3.48 3.17
CA VAL A 627 -11.61 -2.85 3.57
C VAL A 627 -11.67 -2.52 5.06
N SER A 628 -10.66 -2.97 5.80
CA SER A 628 -10.46 -2.62 7.19
C SER A 628 -9.29 -1.64 7.32
N VAL A 629 -9.51 -0.50 7.96
CA VAL A 629 -8.50 0.51 8.27
C VAL A 629 -8.30 0.55 9.78
N VAL A 630 -7.14 0.08 10.24
CA VAL A 630 -6.71 0.08 11.63
C VAL A 630 -5.84 1.31 11.86
N ARG A 631 -6.25 2.23 12.71
CA ARG A 631 -5.51 3.46 13.04
C ARG A 631 -4.79 3.33 14.38
N PHE A 632 -3.54 3.75 14.44
CA PHE A 632 -2.73 3.74 15.65
C PHE A 632 -2.88 5.01 16.48
#